data_AF-A0A835LSG7-F1
#
_entry.id   AF-A0A835LSG7-F1
#
_cell.length_a   1.000
_cell.length_b   1.000
_cell.length_c   1.000
_cell.angle_alpha   90.00
_cell.angle_beta   90.00
_cell.angle_gamma   90.00
#
_symmetry.space_group_name_H-M   'P 1'
#
loop_
_entity.id
_entity.type
_entity.pdbx_description
1 polymer ?
#
loop_
_entity_poly.entity_id
_entity_poly.type
_entity_poly.pdbx_seq_one_letter_code
_entity_poly.pdbx_strand_id
1 'polypeptide(L)'
;MSESRCGIGGIIRDSNGEVQLAFTGSGGLRSVLFQELKAILCGLKGSLKIQSSRIQVASDSLRAVNILKGKESPPWQCAKVTAAIKKLLREFVSVSFVHVFRETNRAADHLASLATDHEVEYFVPPLTSVLMSIVEEDKKETVYLRF
;
A
#
# COMPACT_ATOMS: atom_id res chain seq x y z
N MET A 1 13.70 -15.52 -17.04
CA MET A 1 12.78 -14.67 -16.27
C MET A 1 13.60 -13.48 -15.79
N SER A 2 13.33 -12.28 -16.31
CA SER A 2 14.07 -11.08 -15.91
C SER A 2 13.67 -10.69 -14.49
N GLU A 3 14.60 -10.76 -13.55
CA GLU A 3 14.38 -10.26 -12.20
C GLU A 3 14.51 -8.73 -12.23
N SER A 4 13.39 -8.04 -12.39
CA SER A 4 13.35 -6.57 -12.29
C SER A 4 13.36 -6.18 -10.83
N ARG A 5 14.36 -5.39 -10.40
CA ARG A 5 14.28 -4.65 -9.12
C ARG A 5 13.02 -3.80 -9.15
N CYS A 6 12.13 -4.00 -8.19
CA CYS A 6 10.88 -3.26 -8.10
C CYS A 6 10.72 -2.86 -6.64
N GLY A 7 10.41 -1.58 -6.43
CA GLY A 7 10.25 -0.99 -5.12
C GLY A 7 8.86 -1.25 -4.57
N ILE A 8 8.68 -0.90 -3.29
CA ILE A 8 7.36 -0.77 -2.70
C ILE A 8 7.13 0.70 -2.37
N GLY A 9 5.90 1.15 -2.53
CA GLY A 9 5.48 2.51 -2.21
C GLY A 9 4.05 2.53 -1.70
N GLY A 10 3.70 3.58 -0.99
CA GLY A 10 2.33 3.76 -0.53
C GLY A 10 2.11 5.07 0.20
N ILE A 11 0.83 5.44 0.27
CA ILE A 11 0.38 6.68 0.88
C ILE A 11 -0.73 6.36 1.88
N ILE A 12 -0.67 7.01 3.03
CA ILE A 12 -1.70 7.00 4.05
C ILE A 12 -2.35 8.38 4.05
N ARG A 13 -3.67 8.39 3.84
CA ARG A 13 -4.49 9.60 3.77
C ARG A 13 -5.54 9.57 4.87
N ASP A 14 -5.96 10.75 5.31
CA ASP A 14 -7.13 10.90 6.17
C ASP A 14 -8.44 10.81 5.36
N SER A 15 -9.58 11.00 6.03
CA SER A 15 -10.90 10.97 5.38
C SER A 15 -11.17 12.14 4.43
N ASN A 16 -10.41 13.23 4.53
CA ASN A 16 -10.46 14.36 3.60
C ASN A 16 -9.55 14.12 2.38
N GLY A 17 -8.83 13.00 2.36
CA GLY A 17 -7.85 12.65 1.35
C GLY A 17 -6.52 13.37 1.52
N GLU A 18 -6.29 14.03 2.67
CA GLU A 18 -5.02 14.69 2.98
C GLU A 18 -3.97 13.66 3.39
N VAL A 19 -2.79 13.75 2.79
CA VAL A 19 -1.70 12.82 3.08
C VAL A 19 -1.23 13.02 4.53
N GLN A 20 -1.18 11.94 5.29
CA GLN A 20 -0.66 11.91 6.65
C GLN A 20 0.75 11.31 6.69
N LEU A 21 1.01 10.34 5.80
CA LEU A 21 2.29 9.65 5.71
C LEU A 21 2.46 9.07 4.29
N ALA A 22 3.68 9.06 3.79
CA ALA A 22 4.06 8.32 2.59
C ALA A 22 5.24 7.40 2.93
N PHE A 23 5.48 6.38 2.11
CA PHE A 23 6.67 5.55 2.26
C PHE A 23 7.18 5.02 0.92
N THR A 24 8.47 4.72 0.89
CA THR A 24 9.13 3.97 -0.18
C THR A 24 10.09 2.96 0.42
N GLY A 25 10.46 1.92 -0.32
CA GLY A 25 11.53 1.02 0.09
C GLY A 25 11.81 -0.07 -0.92
N SER A 26 12.94 -0.78 -0.75
CA SER A 26 13.31 -1.86 -1.65
C SER A 26 12.34 -3.06 -1.55
N GLY A 27 11.80 -3.50 -2.68
CA GLY A 27 11.02 -4.74 -2.79
C GLY A 27 11.89 -6.00 -2.95
N GLY A 28 13.16 -5.82 -3.33
CA GLY A 28 14.11 -6.91 -3.63
C GLY A 28 13.70 -7.76 -4.83
N LEU A 29 14.44 -8.85 -5.07
CA LEU A 29 14.16 -9.81 -6.15
C LEU A 29 13.08 -10.81 -5.68
N ARG A 30 11.83 -10.37 -5.68
CA ARG A 30 10.65 -11.14 -5.22
C ARG A 30 9.50 -10.99 -6.21
N SER A 31 8.55 -11.92 -6.16
CA SER A 31 7.36 -11.85 -7.01
C SER A 31 6.55 -10.57 -6.77
N VAL A 32 5.87 -10.09 -7.81
CA VAL A 32 4.98 -8.91 -7.73
C VAL A 32 3.99 -9.04 -6.57
N LEU A 33 3.34 -10.19 -6.43
CA LEU A 33 2.41 -10.44 -5.31
C LEU A 33 3.08 -10.31 -3.93
N PHE A 34 4.33 -10.73 -3.79
CA PHE A 34 5.06 -10.56 -2.53
C PHE A 34 5.31 -9.08 -2.24
N GLN A 35 5.66 -8.30 -3.25
CA GLN A 35 5.90 -6.86 -3.12
C GLN A 35 4.63 -6.11 -2.75
N GLU A 36 3.50 -6.45 -3.37
CA GLU A 36 2.17 -5.93 -3.03
C GLU A 36 1.81 -6.19 -1.57
N LEU A 37 1.96 -7.44 -1.11
CA LEU A 37 1.72 -7.80 0.28
C LEU A 37 2.70 -7.09 1.22
N LYS A 38 3.96 -6.89 0.81
CA LYS A 38 4.95 -6.15 1.59
C LYS A 38 4.59 -4.66 1.68
N ALA A 39 4.14 -4.04 0.60
CA ALA A 39 3.65 -2.65 0.59
C ALA A 39 2.46 -2.48 1.56
N ILE A 40 1.48 -3.40 1.52
CA ILE A 40 0.37 -3.41 2.47
C ILE A 40 0.86 -3.54 3.92
N LEU A 41 1.82 -4.44 4.17
CA LEU A 41 2.40 -4.61 5.51
C LEU A 41 3.07 -3.31 6.01
N CYS A 42 3.77 -2.59 5.14
CA CYS A 42 4.38 -1.29 5.48
C CYS A 42 3.32 -0.23 5.74
N GLY A 43 2.27 -0.16 4.91
CA GLY A 43 1.14 0.74 5.11
C GLY A 43 0.48 0.52 6.48
N LEU A 44 0.20 -0.74 6.86
CA LEU A 44 -0.37 -1.06 8.17
C LEU A 44 0.53 -0.61 9.33
N LYS A 45 1.84 -0.84 9.23
CA LYS A 45 2.80 -0.36 10.24
C LYS A 45 2.80 1.17 10.33
N GLY A 46 2.75 1.86 9.19
CA GLY A 46 2.63 3.32 9.12
C GLY A 46 1.34 3.82 9.78
N SER A 47 0.21 3.16 9.54
CA SER A 47 -1.09 3.53 10.13
C SER A 47 -1.08 3.42 11.66
N LEU A 48 -0.40 2.42 12.21
CA LEU A 48 -0.22 2.31 13.66
C LEU A 48 0.65 3.43 14.23
N LYS A 49 1.71 3.85 13.51
CA LYS A 49 2.57 4.96 13.95
C LYS A 49 1.80 6.28 14.07
N ILE A 50 0.82 6.51 13.19
CA ILE A 50 -0.06 7.68 13.24
C ILE A 50 -1.35 7.45 14.06
N GLN A 51 -1.39 6.36 14.86
CA GLN A 51 -2.50 6.03 15.77
C GLN A 51 -3.88 5.90 15.07
N SER A 52 -3.89 5.54 13.78
CA SER A 52 -5.12 5.27 13.05
C SER A 52 -5.67 3.90 13.43
N SER A 53 -6.89 3.85 13.98
CA SER A 53 -7.52 2.62 14.47
C SER A 53 -8.57 2.04 13.50
N ARG A 54 -9.07 2.85 12.57
CA ARG A 54 -10.04 2.45 11.53
C ARG A 54 -9.46 2.79 10.17
N ILE A 55 -9.27 1.79 9.33
CA ILE A 55 -8.56 1.97 8.05
C ILE A 55 -9.26 1.26 6.89
N GLN A 56 -9.05 1.80 5.69
CA GLN A 56 -9.33 1.14 4.43
C GLN A 56 -8.02 0.96 3.68
N VAL A 57 -7.70 -0.28 3.31
CA VAL A 57 -6.53 -0.61 2.51
C VAL A 57 -6.95 -0.73 1.05
N ALA A 58 -6.42 0.16 0.21
CA ALA A 58 -6.56 0.11 -1.23
C ALA A 58 -5.31 -0.52 -1.86
N SER A 59 -5.50 -1.43 -2.82
CA SER A 59 -4.41 -2.02 -3.62
C SER A 59 -4.94 -2.34 -5.01
N ASP A 60 -4.12 -2.18 -6.04
CA ASP A 60 -4.44 -2.57 -7.42
C ASP A 60 -4.25 -4.06 -7.69
N SER A 61 -3.68 -4.79 -6.72
CA SER A 61 -3.53 -6.23 -6.75
C SER A 61 -4.75 -6.95 -6.21
N LEU A 62 -5.68 -7.30 -7.10
CA LEU A 62 -6.87 -8.08 -6.76
C LEU A 62 -6.52 -9.39 -6.03
N ARG A 63 -5.39 -10.02 -6.40
CA ARG A 63 -4.89 -11.24 -5.74
C ARG A 63 -4.48 -10.99 -4.29
N ALA A 64 -3.74 -9.90 -4.02
CA ALA A 64 -3.39 -9.54 -2.65
C ALA A 64 -4.66 -9.27 -1.82
N VAL A 65 -5.62 -8.52 -2.38
CA VAL A 65 -6.91 -8.25 -1.74
C VAL A 65 -7.68 -9.54 -1.44
N ASN A 66 -7.76 -10.48 -2.39
CA ASN A 66 -8.47 -11.75 -2.20
C ASN A 66 -7.79 -12.64 -1.14
N ILE A 67 -6.46 -12.68 -1.10
CA ILE A 67 -5.71 -13.39 -0.06
C ILE A 67 -6.01 -12.82 1.33
N LEU A 68 -6.01 -11.49 1.47
CA LEU A 68 -6.26 -10.83 2.75
C LEU A 68 -7.72 -10.92 3.19
N LYS A 69 -8.66 -10.98 2.25
CA LYS A 69 -10.08 -11.31 2.50
C LYS A 69 -10.33 -12.80 2.77
N GLY A 70 -9.32 -13.67 2.66
CA GLY A 70 -9.46 -15.11 2.84
C GLY A 70 -10.16 -15.86 1.71
N LYS A 71 -10.30 -15.23 0.54
CA LYS A 71 -10.90 -15.82 -0.67
C LYS A 71 -9.91 -16.66 -1.49
N GLU A 72 -8.62 -16.39 -1.33
CA GLU A 72 -7.53 -17.12 -1.99
C GLU A 72 -6.47 -17.50 -0.93
N SER A 73 -5.85 -18.67 -1.07
CA SER A 73 -4.74 -19.07 -0.23
C SER A 73 -3.43 -18.45 -0.73
N PRO A 74 -2.57 -17.90 0.16
CA PRO A 74 -1.29 -17.34 -0.27
C PRO A 74 -0.35 -18.46 -0.77
N PRO A 75 0.43 -18.22 -1.83
CA PRO A 75 1.56 -19.08 -2.17
C PRO A 75 2.55 -19.20 -1.01
N TRP A 76 3.31 -20.30 -0.95
CA TRP A 76 4.24 -20.56 0.15
C TRP A 76 5.26 -19.43 0.37
N GLN A 77 5.72 -18.77 -0.71
CA GLN A 77 6.65 -17.63 -0.64
C GLN A 77 6.04 -16.41 0.06
N CYS A 78 4.71 -16.30 0.04
CA CYS A 78 3.93 -15.20 0.61
C CYS A 78 3.29 -15.54 1.97
N ALA A 79 3.40 -16.79 2.44
CA ALA A 79 2.75 -17.24 3.67
C ALA A 79 3.20 -16.43 4.89
N LYS A 80 4.51 -16.18 5.02
CA LYS A 80 5.08 -15.42 6.15
C LYS A 80 4.61 -13.96 6.19
N VAL A 81 4.65 -13.27 5.04
CA VAL A 81 4.19 -11.86 4.95
C VAL A 81 2.69 -11.77 5.20
N THR A 82 1.91 -12.70 4.67
CA THR A 82 0.45 -12.78 4.90
C THR A 82 0.13 -13.02 6.38
N ALA A 83 0.86 -13.91 7.05
CA ALA A 83 0.68 -14.15 8.48
C ALA A 83 1.01 -12.91 9.33
N ALA A 84 2.07 -12.19 8.97
CA ALA A 84 2.44 -10.93 9.64
C ALA A 84 1.35 -9.85 9.47
N ILE A 85 0.78 -9.72 8.27
CA ILE A 85 -0.36 -8.83 8.00
C ILE A 85 -1.53 -9.24 8.89
N LYS A 86 -1.97 -10.50 8.84
CA LYS A 86 -3.10 -11.00 9.64
C LYS A 86 -2.93 -10.78 11.15
N LYS A 87 -1.69 -10.84 11.65
CA LYS A 87 -1.39 -10.50 13.05
C LYS A 87 -1.63 -9.01 13.31
N LEU A 88 -1.08 -8.12 12.49
CA LEU A 88 -1.23 -6.67 12.64
C LEU A 88 -2.68 -6.19 12.49
N LEU A 89 -3.48 -6.85 11.64
CA LEU A 89 -4.90 -6.50 11.48
C LEU A 89 -5.69 -6.54 12.80
N ARG A 90 -5.23 -7.32 13.79
CA ARG A 90 -5.86 -7.43 15.11
C ARG A 90 -5.66 -6.19 15.99
N GLU A 91 -4.70 -5.33 15.66
CA GLU A 91 -4.42 -4.08 16.37
C GLU A 91 -5.37 -2.95 15.95
N PHE A 92 -6.15 -3.14 14.88
CA PHE A 92 -7.10 -2.16 14.38
C PHE A 92 -8.51 -2.48 14.85
N VAL A 93 -9.29 -1.44 15.14
CA VAL A 93 -10.72 -1.55 15.46
C VAL A 93 -11.51 -2.00 14.22
N SER A 94 -11.12 -1.52 13.04
CA SER A 94 -11.78 -1.90 11.80
C SER A 94 -10.82 -1.79 10.62
N VAL A 95 -10.81 -2.82 9.77
CA VAL A 95 -10.07 -2.82 8.51
C VAL A 95 -10.98 -3.28 7.38
N SER A 96 -10.99 -2.53 6.29
CA SER A 96 -11.61 -2.96 5.03
C SER A 96 -10.55 -3.01 3.92
N PHE A 97 -10.77 -3.87 2.93
CA PHE A 97 -9.90 -3.99 1.76
C PHE A 97 -10.70 -3.68 0.50
N VAL A 98 -10.17 -2.80 -0.35
CA VAL A 98 -10.74 -2.43 -1.63
C VAL A 98 -9.72 -2.65 -2.73
N HIS A 99 -10.18 -3.22 -3.84
CA HIS A 99 -9.38 -3.28 -5.05
C HIS A 99 -9.60 -1.99 -5.83
N VAL A 100 -8.51 -1.34 -6.24
CA VAL A 100 -8.56 -0.11 -7.04
C VAL A 100 -7.95 -0.36 -8.42
N PHE A 101 -8.30 0.46 -9.40
CA PHE A 101 -7.66 0.40 -10.70
C PHE A 101 -6.26 1.02 -10.61
N ARG A 102 -5.30 0.44 -11.33
CA ARG A 102 -3.89 0.86 -11.25
C ARG A 102 -3.70 2.32 -11.65
N GLU A 103 -4.54 2.80 -12.57
CA GLU A 103 -4.62 4.17 -13.04
C GLU A 103 -4.87 5.17 -11.90
N THR A 104 -5.54 4.73 -10.84
CA THR A 104 -5.87 5.55 -9.65
C THR A 104 -4.90 5.38 -8.48
N ASN A 105 -3.81 4.64 -8.70
CA ASN A 105 -2.78 4.33 -7.70
C ASN A 105 -1.39 4.88 -8.10
N ARG A 106 -1.37 5.93 -8.93
CA ARG A 106 -0.13 6.46 -9.53
C ARG A 106 0.84 6.99 -8.49
N ALA A 107 0.34 7.52 -7.38
CA ALA A 107 1.19 8.05 -6.34
C ALA A 107 2.00 6.95 -5.63
N ALA A 108 1.40 5.77 -5.42
CA ALA A 108 2.10 4.61 -4.86
C ALA A 108 3.13 4.04 -5.85
N ASP A 109 2.78 3.95 -7.14
CA ASP A 109 3.70 3.52 -8.21
C ASP A 109 4.89 4.49 -8.35
N HIS A 110 4.63 5.80 -8.28
CA HIS A 110 5.69 6.80 -8.26
C HIS A 110 6.64 6.60 -7.08
N LEU A 111 6.11 6.44 -5.87
CA LEU A 111 6.91 6.16 -4.67
C LEU A 111 7.71 4.87 -4.79
N ALA A 112 7.12 3.81 -5.34
CA ALA A 112 7.81 2.55 -5.58
C ALA A 112 8.96 2.71 -6.59
N SER A 113 8.82 3.60 -7.58
CA SER A 113 9.88 3.90 -8.56
C SER A 113 11.07 4.67 -7.96
N LEU A 114 10.85 5.40 -6.85
CA LEU A 114 11.88 6.12 -6.11
C LEU A 114 12.68 5.22 -5.15
N ALA A 115 12.30 3.96 -5.01
CA ALA A 115 12.95 3.05 -4.07
C ALA A 115 14.44 2.86 -4.40
N THR A 116 15.30 3.18 -3.43
CA THR A 116 16.72 2.82 -3.44
C THR A 116 16.92 1.47 -2.74
N ASP A 117 18.13 0.92 -2.76
CA ASP A 117 18.49 -0.35 -2.08
C ASP A 117 18.48 -0.25 -0.53
N HIS A 118 17.77 0.72 0.06
CA HIS A 118 17.63 0.93 1.49
C HIS A 118 16.38 0.26 2.09
N GLU A 119 16.32 0.25 3.44
CA GLU A 119 15.12 -0.15 4.19
C GLU A 119 13.92 0.77 3.90
N VAL A 120 12.75 0.41 4.42
CA VAL A 120 11.52 1.20 4.20
C VAL A 120 11.62 2.53 4.93
N GLU A 121 11.57 3.61 4.17
CA GLU A 121 11.59 4.99 4.66
C GLU A 121 10.17 5.55 4.70
N TYR A 122 9.84 6.28 5.76
CA TYR A 122 8.55 6.94 5.94
C TYR A 122 8.75 8.45 5.92
N PHE A 123 7.90 9.15 5.19
CA PHE A 123 7.91 10.60 5.03
C PHE A 123 6.60 11.16 5.57
N VAL A 124 6.71 12.22 6.38
CA VAL A 124 5.56 13.05 6.76
C VAL A 124 5.50 14.26 5.82
N PRO A 125 4.31 14.83 5.55
CA PRO A 125 4.20 16.08 4.81
C PRO A 125 5.04 17.22 5.42
N PRO A 126 5.46 18.22 4.62
CA PRO A 126 5.12 18.40 3.20
C PRO A 126 5.88 17.46 2.27
N LEU A 127 5.19 16.93 1.25
CA LEU A 127 5.77 16.09 0.20
C LEU A 127 6.21 16.95 -1.00
N THR A 128 6.95 16.36 -1.93
CA THR A 128 7.37 17.06 -3.16
C THR A 128 6.15 17.51 -3.97
N SER A 129 6.28 18.63 -4.68
CA SER A 129 5.20 19.17 -5.52
C SER A 129 4.72 18.16 -6.56
N VAL A 130 5.62 17.35 -7.11
CA VAL A 130 5.29 16.25 -8.03
C VAL A 130 4.39 15.23 -7.36
N LEU A 131 4.76 14.73 -6.18
CA LEU A 131 3.95 13.72 -5.49
C LEU A 131 2.59 14.29 -5.07
N MET A 132 2.54 15.53 -4.62
CA MET A 132 1.28 16.22 -4.29
C MET A 132 0.37 16.35 -5.52
N SER A 133 0.93 16.67 -6.70
CA SER A 133 0.12 16.76 -7.94
C SER A 133 -0.49 15.41 -8.33
N ILE A 134 0.27 14.32 -8.20
CA ILE A 134 -0.22 12.97 -8.50
C ILE A 134 -1.32 12.57 -7.51
N VAL A 135 -1.16 12.88 -6.22
CA VAL A 135 -2.19 12.60 -5.20
C VAL A 135 -3.50 13.33 -5.50
N GLU A 136 -3.44 14.59 -5.94
CA GLU A 136 -4.62 15.36 -6.31
C GLU A 136 -5.30 14.83 -7.58
N GLU A 137 -4.53 14.31 -8.55
CA GLU A 137 -5.06 13.62 -9.73
C GLU A 137 -5.77 12.32 -9.33
N ASP A 138 -5.12 11.46 -8.54
CA ASP A 138 -5.70 10.20 -8.04
C ASP A 138 -7.02 10.46 -7.28
N LYS A 139 -7.12 11.58 -6.55
CA LYS A 139 -8.32 12.01 -5.79
C LYS A 139 -9.49 12.34 -6.72
N LYS A 140 -9.24 12.95 -7.89
CA LYS A 140 -10.25 13.34 -8.88
C LYS A 140 -10.76 12.16 -9.71
N GLU A 141 -9.91 11.16 -9.94
CA GLU A 141 -10.25 9.97 -10.73
C GLU A 141 -10.97 8.88 -9.90
N THR A 142 -11.13 9.09 -8.59
CA THR A 142 -11.90 8.22 -7.68
C THR A 142 -13.39 8.61 -7.70
N VAL A 143 -14.16 8.15 -8.69
CA VAL A 143 -15.62 8.32 -8.70
C VAL A 143 -16.26 7.43 -7.63
N TYR A 144 -16.80 8.02 -6.57
CA TYR A 144 -17.63 7.33 -5.59
C TYR A 144 -19.01 6.99 -6.20
N LEU A 145 -19.22 5.76 -6.66
CA LEU A 145 -20.57 5.21 -6.76
C LEU A 145 -20.88 4.44 -5.47
N ARG A 146 -21.68 5.07 -4.59
CA ARG A 146 -22.36 4.37 -3.49
C ARG A 146 -23.60 3.67 -4.04
N PHE A 147 -23.71 2.37 -3.77
CA PHE A 147 -25.00 1.66 -3.69
C PHE A 147 -25.05 0.95 -2.34
#